data_AF-A0A8F4FS37-F1
#
_entry.id   AF-A0A8F4FS37-F1
#
_cell.length_a   1.000
_cell.length_b   1.000
_cell.length_c   1.000
_cell.angle_alpha   90.00
_cell.angle_beta   90.00
_cell.angle_gamma   90.00
#
_symmetry.space_group_name_H-M   'P 1'
#
loop_
_entity.id
_entity.type
_entity.pdbx_description
1 polymer ?
#
loop_
_entity_poly.entity_id
_entity_poly.type
_entity_poly.pdbx_seq_one_letter_code
_entity_poly.pdbx_strand_id
1 'polypeptide(L)'
;MATTRPTTTDAGDPGAPADVADGAELDLAGFEPQPAVTGGILDLDRSIPIADVVWRHRAQVGGRVRSVRVRAWGDDVATLELVLADRTGGVTVAFLGRRRLGGIRPGVDLTVEGMVGARDGKLLITNPAYDLRPLP
;
A
#
# COMPACT_ATOMS: atom_id res chain seq x y z
N MET A 1 17.81 3.34 76.55
CA MET A 1 18.43 4.68 76.58
C MET A 1 18.91 5.02 75.18
N ALA A 2 18.75 6.29 74.81
CA ALA A 2 19.24 6.96 73.60
C ALA A 2 18.57 6.58 72.27
N THR A 3 18.34 7.46 71.29
CA THR A 3 18.10 8.91 71.17
C THR A 3 18.03 9.17 69.65
N THR A 4 16.98 9.86 69.19
CA THR A 4 16.96 10.83 68.07
C THR A 4 17.14 10.37 66.59
N ARG A 5 16.13 10.73 65.77
CA ARG A 5 16.14 10.92 64.28
C ARG A 5 16.99 12.16 63.89
N PRO A 6 17.05 12.65 62.64
CA PRO A 6 17.15 12.06 61.29
C PRO A 6 18.39 12.62 60.53
N THR A 7 18.63 12.23 59.28
CA THR A 7 19.37 13.10 58.33
C THR A 7 18.77 12.97 56.94
N THR A 8 18.59 14.15 56.34
CA THR A 8 17.97 14.48 55.05
C THR A 8 18.97 14.38 53.89
N THR A 9 18.44 14.42 52.66
CA THR A 9 19.09 14.70 51.35
C THR A 9 19.45 13.42 50.56
N ASP A 10 19.04 13.22 49.30
CA ASP A 10 18.63 14.17 48.25
C ASP A 10 17.62 13.54 47.29
N ALA A 11 16.69 14.35 46.79
CA ALA A 11 15.80 14.00 45.70
C ALA A 11 16.56 14.15 44.39
N GLY A 12 16.67 13.07 43.62
CA GLY A 12 17.20 13.12 42.26
C GLY A 12 16.36 14.07 41.39
N ASP A 13 17.06 15.05 40.83
CA ASP A 13 16.60 16.09 39.92
C ASP A 13 15.85 15.49 38.71
N PRO A 14 14.63 15.93 38.36
CA PRO A 14 13.99 15.56 37.11
C PRO A 14 14.67 16.31 35.96
N GLY A 15 15.30 15.55 35.06
CA GLY A 15 15.94 16.07 33.86
C GLY A 15 15.08 17.09 33.12
N ALA A 16 15.70 18.21 32.78
CA ALA A 16 15.12 19.36 32.10
C ALA A 16 14.24 18.96 30.89
N PRO A 17 13.17 19.73 30.60
CA PRO A 17 12.44 19.55 29.35
C PRO A 17 13.40 19.79 28.18
N ALA A 18 13.46 18.82 27.26
CA ALA A 18 14.13 19.01 25.98
C ALA A 18 13.51 20.24 25.29
N ASP A 19 14.36 21.21 24.95
CA ASP A 19 14.01 22.38 24.19
C ASP A 19 13.22 21.95 22.94
N VAL A 20 11.93 22.27 22.95
CA VAL A 20 11.06 22.11 21.79
C VAL A 20 11.51 23.18 20.81
N ALA A 21 12.31 22.78 19.82
CA ALA A 21 12.77 23.68 18.77
C ALA A 21 11.56 24.35 18.10
N ASP A 22 11.62 25.67 18.12
CA ASP A 22 10.67 26.60 17.51
C ASP A 22 10.47 26.33 16.01
N GLY A 23 9.30 26.69 15.52
CA GLY A 23 8.70 26.23 14.27
C GLY A 23 9.61 26.31 13.05
N ALA A 24 9.91 25.15 12.46
CA ALA A 24 10.27 25.06 11.07
C ALA A 24 9.01 25.34 10.23
N GLU A 25 8.81 26.60 9.87
CA GLU A 25 7.91 27.01 8.80
C GLU A 25 8.29 26.20 7.55
N LEU A 26 7.44 25.22 7.19
CA LEU A 26 7.63 24.46 5.96
C LEU A 26 7.51 25.44 4.80
N ASP A 27 8.65 25.75 4.17
CA ASP A 27 8.72 26.58 2.97
C ASP A 27 7.90 25.94 1.85
N LEU A 28 6.64 26.39 1.73
CA LEU A 28 5.71 25.99 0.67
C LEU A 28 6.08 26.62 -0.69
N ALA A 29 7.06 27.52 -0.77
CA ALA A 29 7.44 28.23 -1.99
C ALA A 29 8.34 27.39 -2.91
N GLY A 30 8.89 26.27 -2.42
CA GLY A 30 9.74 25.35 -3.19
C GLY A 30 9.01 24.17 -3.86
N PHE A 31 7.69 24.05 -3.71
CA PHE A 31 6.92 23.03 -4.45
C PHE A 31 6.70 23.53 -5.88
N GLU A 32 7.71 23.37 -6.74
CA GLU A 32 7.49 23.50 -8.18
C GLU A 32 6.36 22.54 -8.57
N PRO A 33 5.29 23.00 -9.25
CA PRO A 33 4.24 22.11 -9.71
C PRO A 33 4.89 21.09 -10.64
N GLN A 34 5.00 19.85 -10.15
CA GLN A 34 5.45 18.75 -10.98
C GLN A 34 4.56 18.74 -12.22
N PRO A 35 5.15 18.75 -13.44
CA PRO A 35 4.36 18.77 -14.66
C PRO A 35 3.32 17.66 -14.56
N ALA A 36 2.06 17.98 -14.86
CA ALA A 36 0.97 17.02 -14.83
C ALA A 36 1.44 15.76 -15.55
N VAL A 37 1.65 14.68 -14.80
CA VAL A 37 2.14 13.43 -15.36
C VAL A 37 1.11 13.01 -16.40
N THR A 38 1.46 13.20 -17.68
CA THR A 38 0.61 12.82 -18.80
C THR A 38 0.82 11.33 -18.97
N GLY A 39 0.21 10.59 -18.07
CA GLY A 39 0.46 9.18 -17.85
C GLY A 39 0.06 8.81 -16.44
N GLY A 40 -0.66 7.71 -16.27
CA GLY A 40 -0.94 7.18 -14.94
C GLY A 40 0.34 6.82 -14.16
N ILE A 41 0.16 6.37 -12.93
CA ILE A 41 1.24 6.23 -11.94
C ILE A 41 2.26 5.12 -12.25
N LEU A 42 1.92 4.21 -13.17
CA LEU A 42 2.76 3.06 -13.53
C LEU A 42 3.47 3.28 -14.87
N ASP A 43 4.72 2.82 -14.94
CA ASP A 43 5.45 2.65 -16.20
C ASP A 43 5.06 1.32 -16.83
N LEU A 44 4.09 1.34 -17.76
CA LEU A 44 3.42 0.14 -18.27
C LEU A 44 4.35 -0.85 -18.98
N ASP A 45 5.49 -0.37 -19.51
CA ASP A 45 6.51 -1.17 -20.19
C ASP A 45 7.23 -2.15 -19.24
N ARG A 46 7.13 -1.94 -17.93
CA ARG A 46 7.72 -2.82 -16.91
C ARG A 46 6.89 -4.07 -16.59
N SER A 47 5.75 -4.24 -17.26
CA SER A 47 4.85 -5.37 -17.01
C SER A 47 5.49 -6.69 -17.45
N ILE A 48 5.57 -7.65 -16.53
CA ILE A 48 6.02 -9.02 -16.82
C ILE A 48 4.81 -9.93 -17.09
N PRO A 49 5.00 -11.09 -17.76
CA PRO A 49 3.98 -12.10 -17.87
C PRO A 49 3.50 -12.58 -16.48
N ILE A 50 2.20 -12.84 -16.33
CA ILE A 50 1.64 -13.31 -15.06
C ILE A 50 2.23 -14.68 -14.65
N ALA A 51 2.61 -15.53 -15.60
CA ALA A 51 3.27 -16.81 -15.30
C ALA A 51 4.65 -16.66 -14.64
N ASP A 52 5.32 -15.53 -14.82
CA ASP A 52 6.66 -15.26 -14.30
C ASP A 52 6.63 -14.60 -12.91
N VAL A 53 5.43 -14.39 -12.36
CA VAL A 53 5.24 -13.78 -11.05
C VAL A 53 5.75 -14.69 -9.94
N VAL A 54 6.62 -14.14 -9.09
CA VAL A 54 7.23 -14.88 -7.96
C VAL A 54 6.63 -14.44 -6.63
N TRP A 55 6.30 -15.40 -5.78
CA TRP A 55 5.81 -15.15 -4.41
C TRP A 55 6.82 -14.36 -3.58
N ARG A 56 6.33 -13.37 -2.82
CA ARG A 56 7.12 -12.43 -2.00
C ARG A 56 8.11 -11.57 -2.79
N HIS A 57 7.90 -11.43 -4.10
CA HIS A 57 8.56 -10.43 -4.92
C HIS A 57 7.58 -9.35 -5.36
N ARG A 58 8.10 -8.15 -5.57
CA ARG A 58 7.34 -7.07 -6.22
C ARG A 58 7.24 -7.39 -7.70
N ALA A 59 6.04 -7.27 -8.25
CA ALA A 59 5.78 -7.47 -9.67
C ALA A 59 4.83 -6.41 -10.20
N GLN A 60 5.07 -5.99 -11.45
CA GLN A 60 4.08 -5.28 -12.25
C GLN A 60 3.53 -6.26 -13.29
N VAL A 61 2.22 -6.40 -13.37
CA VAL A 61 1.57 -7.24 -14.36
C VAL A 61 0.39 -6.53 -14.97
N GLY A 62 0.22 -6.71 -16.27
CA GLY A 62 -0.88 -6.16 -17.03
C GLY A 62 -1.75 -7.27 -17.60
N GLY A 63 -3.05 -7.02 -17.70
CA GLY A 63 -3.96 -7.98 -18.29
C GLY A 63 -5.40 -7.49 -18.34
N ARG A 64 -6.32 -8.41 -18.64
CA ARG A 64 -7.75 -8.14 -18.69
C ARG A 64 -8.43 -8.62 -17.42
N VAL A 65 -9.27 -7.77 -16.85
CA VAL A 65 -10.10 -8.11 -15.69
C VAL A 65 -11.13 -9.16 -16.12
N ARG A 66 -11.04 -10.39 -15.62
CA ARG A 66 -11.99 -11.47 -15.93
C ARG A 66 -13.22 -11.49 -15.06
N SER A 67 -13.07 -11.16 -13.78
CA SER A 67 -14.18 -11.15 -12.82
C SER A 67 -13.93 -10.11 -11.75
N VAL A 68 -15.01 -9.59 -11.17
CA VAL A 68 -14.98 -8.66 -10.05
C VAL A 68 -16.05 -9.11 -9.07
N ARG A 69 -15.73 -9.19 -7.78
CA ARG A 69 -16.65 -9.56 -6.71
C ARG A 69 -16.26 -8.88 -5.42
N VAL A 70 -17.24 -8.65 -4.54
CA VAL A 70 -16.98 -8.21 -3.17
C VAL A 70 -17.08 -9.41 -2.24
N ARG A 71 -16.06 -9.63 -1.40
CA ARG A 71 -16.03 -10.66 -0.36
C ARG A 71 -15.66 -10.00 0.97
N ALA A 72 -16.15 -10.56 2.08
CA ALA A 72 -15.66 -10.18 3.40
C ALA A 72 -14.38 -11.00 3.68
N TRP A 73 -13.33 -10.34 4.15
CA TRP A 73 -12.11 -10.98 4.64
C TRP A 73 -11.99 -10.74 6.15
N GLY A 74 -11.65 -11.79 6.92
CA GLY A 74 -11.50 -11.69 8.38
C GLY A 74 -12.80 -11.24 9.05
N ASP A 75 -12.66 -10.39 10.08
CA ASP A 75 -13.76 -9.78 10.83
C ASP A 75 -14.46 -8.67 10.02
N ASP A 76 -15.11 -9.03 8.91
CA ASP A 76 -15.96 -8.17 8.09
C ASP A 76 -15.29 -7.05 7.27
N VAL A 77 -14.00 -7.19 6.93
CA VAL A 77 -13.35 -6.26 6.01
C VAL A 77 -13.86 -6.51 4.58
N ALA A 78 -14.75 -5.63 4.11
CA ALA A 78 -15.24 -5.65 2.73
C ALA A 78 -14.07 -5.49 1.75
N THR A 79 -13.89 -6.48 0.89
CA THR A 79 -12.75 -6.58 -0.02
C THR A 79 -13.23 -6.75 -1.46
N LEU A 80 -12.81 -5.87 -2.35
CA LEU A 80 -13.03 -5.99 -3.77
C LEU A 80 -11.96 -6.91 -4.36
N GLU A 81 -12.36 -8.11 -4.75
CA GLU A 81 -11.50 -9.07 -5.42
C GLU A 81 -11.77 -9.05 -6.92
N LEU A 82 -10.70 -9.10 -7.70
CA LEU A 82 -10.76 -9.33 -9.13
C LEU A 82 -9.76 -10.39 -9.56
N VAL A 83 -10.04 -11.01 -10.70
CA VAL A 83 -9.08 -11.89 -11.38
C VAL A 83 -8.54 -11.12 -12.58
N LEU A 84 -7.24 -10.85 -12.57
CA LEU A 84 -6.52 -10.29 -13.71
C LEU A 84 -5.89 -11.44 -14.49
N ALA A 85 -6.05 -11.46 -15.80
CA ALA A 85 -5.49 -12.52 -16.64
C ALA A 85 -4.87 -11.97 -17.92
N ASP A 86 -3.78 -12.57 -18.35
CA ASP A 86 -3.13 -12.36 -19.62
C ASP A 86 -3.11 -13.68 -20.42
N ARG A 87 -2.23 -13.81 -21.40
CA ARG A 87 -2.08 -15.06 -22.18
C ARG A 87 -1.34 -16.17 -21.44
N THR A 88 -0.68 -15.85 -20.34
CA THR A 88 0.24 -16.74 -19.61
C THR A 88 -0.36 -17.27 -18.32
N GLY A 89 -1.28 -16.55 -17.69
CA GLY A 89 -1.94 -16.99 -16.47
C GLY A 89 -2.94 -16.01 -15.89
N GLY A 90 -3.24 -16.17 -14.61
CA GLY A 90 -4.11 -15.28 -13.87
C GLY A 90 -3.65 -15.07 -12.43
N VAL A 91 -3.85 -13.86 -11.92
CA VAL A 91 -3.53 -13.46 -10.55
C VAL A 91 -4.75 -12.83 -9.90
N THR A 92 -4.93 -13.06 -8.61
CA THR A 92 -5.97 -12.37 -7.85
C THR A 92 -5.45 -10.98 -7.47
N VAL A 93 -6.28 -9.95 -7.62
CA VAL A 93 -6.01 -8.63 -7.06
C VAL A 93 -7.09 -8.32 -6.05
N ALA A 94 -6.71 -7.85 -4.86
CA ALA A 94 -7.65 -7.51 -3.81
C ALA A 94 -7.44 -6.09 -3.30
N PHE A 95 -8.52 -5.32 -3.24
CA PHE A 95 -8.54 -4.02 -2.60
C PHE A 95 -9.33 -4.11 -1.30
N LEU A 96 -8.60 -4.07 -0.18
CA LEU A 96 -9.17 -4.17 1.16
C LEU A 96 -9.92 -2.88 1.52
N GLY A 97 -11.01 -3.00 2.28
CA GLY A 97 -11.86 -1.88 2.69
C GLY A 97 -12.64 -1.24 1.54
N ARG A 98 -12.58 -1.79 0.32
CA ARG A 98 -13.24 -1.24 -0.87
C ARG A 98 -14.30 -2.19 -1.37
N ARG A 99 -15.46 -1.63 -1.74
CA ARG A 99 -16.56 -2.35 -2.41
C ARG A 99 -16.61 -2.10 -3.91
N ARG A 100 -15.97 -1.02 -4.37
CA ARG A 100 -15.92 -0.60 -5.78
C ARG A 100 -14.70 0.30 -5.99
N LEU A 101 -14.17 0.30 -7.21
CA LEU A 101 -13.25 1.31 -7.73
C LEU A 101 -13.78 1.78 -9.08
N GLY A 102 -13.61 3.07 -9.40
CA GLY A 102 -14.00 3.61 -10.69
C GLY A 102 -13.26 2.93 -11.83
N GLY A 103 -13.95 2.62 -12.93
CA GLY A 103 -13.35 2.03 -14.13
C GLY A 103 -13.04 0.53 -14.06
N ILE A 104 -12.89 -0.06 -12.86
CA ILE A 104 -12.65 -1.51 -12.71
C ILE A 104 -13.94 -2.30 -12.89
N ARG A 105 -14.03 -3.04 -14.00
CA ARG A 105 -15.14 -3.94 -14.33
C ARG A 105 -14.64 -5.08 -15.22
N PRO A 106 -15.35 -6.21 -15.34
CA PRO A 106 -14.97 -7.26 -16.28
C PRO A 106 -14.78 -6.72 -17.70
N GLY A 107 -13.71 -7.16 -18.36
CA GLY A 107 -13.38 -6.81 -19.74
C GLY A 107 -12.45 -5.60 -19.92
N VAL A 108 -12.15 -4.82 -18.88
CA VAL A 108 -11.20 -3.71 -18.99
C VAL A 108 -9.77 -4.19 -18.85
N ASP A 109 -8.85 -3.47 -19.50
CA ASP A 109 -7.42 -3.64 -19.31
C ASP A 109 -7.01 -2.93 -18.01
N LEU A 110 -6.12 -3.58 -17.26
CA LEU A 110 -5.67 -3.14 -15.95
C LEU A 110 -4.22 -3.56 -15.78
N THR A 111 -3.38 -2.62 -15.39
CA THR A 111 -2.03 -2.90 -14.92
C THR A 111 -1.98 -2.69 -13.42
N VAL A 112 -1.35 -3.61 -12.70
CA VAL A 112 -1.17 -3.53 -11.25
C VAL A 112 0.29 -3.74 -10.89
N GLU A 113 0.77 -2.98 -9.92
CA GLU A 113 2.07 -3.18 -9.29
C GLU A 113 1.91 -3.34 -7.78
N GLY A 114 2.52 -4.40 -7.23
CA GLY A 114 2.54 -4.60 -5.79
C GLY A 114 3.36 -5.80 -5.36
N MET A 115 3.33 -6.07 -4.05
CA MET A 115 3.95 -7.27 -3.47
C MET A 115 3.06 -8.48 -3.73
N VAL A 116 3.66 -9.54 -4.26
CA VAL A 116 2.96 -10.80 -4.52
C VAL A 116 2.86 -11.61 -3.22
N GLY A 117 1.64 -11.78 -2.75
CA GLY A 117 1.28 -12.70 -1.68
C GLY A 117 0.61 -13.96 -2.22
N ALA A 118 0.02 -14.71 -1.28
CA ALA A 118 -0.80 -15.87 -1.61
C ALA A 118 -2.02 -15.91 -0.69
N ARG A 119 -3.15 -16.39 -1.21
CA ARG A 119 -4.36 -16.68 -0.44
C ARG A 119 -5.07 -17.89 -1.08
N ASP A 120 -5.48 -18.84 -0.26
CA ASP A 120 -6.15 -20.07 -0.71
C ASP A 120 -5.38 -20.81 -1.82
N GLY A 121 -4.04 -20.83 -1.71
CA GLY A 121 -3.15 -21.45 -2.68
C GLY A 121 -2.99 -20.70 -4.01
N LYS A 122 -3.53 -19.48 -4.14
CA LYS A 122 -3.46 -18.66 -5.36
C LYS A 122 -2.63 -17.40 -5.13
N LEU A 123 -1.88 -17.00 -6.16
CA LEU A 123 -1.16 -15.73 -6.15
C LEU A 123 -2.13 -14.56 -6.03
N LEU A 124 -1.74 -13.59 -5.22
CA LEU A 124 -2.56 -12.46 -4.83
C LEU A 124 -1.70 -11.20 -4.75
N ILE A 125 -2.19 -10.07 -5.25
CA ILE A 125 -1.62 -8.75 -4.98
C ILE A 125 -2.65 -7.92 -4.21
N THR A 126 -2.30 -7.51 -2.99
CA THR A 126 -3.18 -6.71 -2.13
C THR A 126 -2.87 -5.22 -2.25
N ASN A 127 -3.91 -4.40 -2.31
CA ASN A 127 -3.84 -2.94 -2.40
C ASN A 127 -2.74 -2.43 -3.37
N PRO A 128 -2.68 -2.94 -4.62
CA PRO A 128 -1.64 -2.51 -5.54
C PRO A 128 -1.83 -1.06 -5.98
N ALA A 129 -0.74 -0.47 -6.47
CA ALA A 129 -0.84 0.64 -7.41
C ALA A 129 -1.44 0.10 -8.71
N TYR A 130 -2.31 0.87 -9.37
CA TYR A 130 -2.99 0.39 -10.56
C TYR A 130 -3.16 1.48 -11.61
N ASP A 131 -3.26 1.05 -12.86
CA ASP A 131 -3.46 1.90 -14.02
C ASP A 131 -4.48 1.26 -14.97
N LEU A 132 -5.40 2.07 -15.50
CA LEU A 132 -6.47 1.64 -16.42
C LEU A 132 -6.16 2.00 -17.88
N ARG A 133 -4.99 2.60 -18.15
CA ARG A 133 -4.52 2.81 -19.51
C ARG A 133 -4.28 1.47 -20.21
N PRO A 134 -4.55 1.39 -21.52
CA PRO A 134 -4.15 0.23 -22.32
C PRO A 134 -2.64 -0.02 -22.20
N LEU A 135 -2.24 -1.29 -22.17
CA LEU A 135 -0.84 -1.65 -22.36
C LEU A 135 -0.39 -1.24 -23.78
N PRO A 136 0.87 -0.81 -23.95
CA PRO A 136 1.44 -0.47 -25.26
C PRO A 136 1.59 -1.68 -26.20
#